data_AF-A0A7C6XW18-F1
#
_entry.id   AF-A0A7C6XW18-F1
#
_cell.length_a   1.000
_cell.length_b   1.000
_cell.length_c   1.000
_cell.angle_alpha   90.00
_cell.angle_beta   90.00
_cell.angle_gamma   90.00
#
_symmetry.space_group_name_H-M   'P 1'
#
loop_
_entity.id
_entity.type
_entity.pdbx_description
1 polymer ?
#
loop_
_entity_poly.entity_id
_entity_poly.type
_entity_poly.pdbx_seq_one_letter_code
_entity_poly.pdbx_strand_id
1 'polypeptide(L)'
;MAADGTTDAIDTEWFGTPAFLKESDPIEDLSNPTDDSLDKVLQAGKLIVGLDDSLPPMGYRDSETGEIVGYDISLAEEVCKRLGVTMVLQPIDWNAKEGELAAGRIDCVWNGMTVTPQRAEEMALLRPYLANRQVMIVPEGSSIKTKAGLAGKKLGLQTGSSAVDALNSFPDAKASLAEVVEYGENLTAFLDLKIGRIDVLLVDEVVGRYLISHE
;
A
#
# COMPACT_ATOMS: atom_id res chain seq x y z
N MET A 1 -17.90 3.67 11.63
CA MET A 1 -16.99 4.41 10.74
C MET A 1 -17.70 4.82 9.47
N ALA A 2 -18.19 3.88 8.65
CA ALA A 2 -18.98 4.25 7.47
C ALA A 2 -20.36 4.82 7.83
N ALA A 3 -21.09 4.16 8.75
CA ALA A 3 -22.46 4.55 9.11
C ALA A 3 -22.56 5.94 9.78
N ASP A 4 -21.50 6.40 10.44
CA ASP A 4 -21.43 7.70 11.13
C ASP A 4 -20.60 8.75 10.36
N GLY A 5 -20.24 8.47 9.10
CA GLY A 5 -19.58 9.43 8.20
C GLY A 5 -18.10 9.69 8.52
N THR A 6 -17.50 8.94 9.44
CA THR A 6 -16.10 9.12 9.81
C THR A 6 -15.15 8.74 8.67
N THR A 7 -15.48 7.72 7.89
CA THR A 7 -14.69 7.36 6.69
C THR A 7 -14.69 8.49 5.67
N ASP A 8 -15.85 9.10 5.40
CA ASP A 8 -15.97 10.19 4.42
C ASP A 8 -15.16 11.42 4.84
N ALA A 9 -15.09 11.71 6.14
CA ALA A 9 -14.26 12.79 6.67
C ALA A 9 -12.76 12.53 6.43
N ILE A 10 -12.29 11.31 6.76
CA ILE A 10 -10.90 10.89 6.55
C ILE A 10 -10.58 10.89 5.04
N ASP A 11 -11.46 10.35 4.20
CA ASP A 11 -11.28 10.36 2.74
C ASP A 11 -11.18 11.78 2.19
N THR A 12 -12.01 12.70 2.68
CA THR A 12 -12.00 14.09 2.23
C THR A 12 -10.71 14.79 2.65
N GLU A 13 -10.19 14.49 3.83
CA GLU A 13 -8.89 15.00 4.29
C GLU A 13 -7.74 14.57 3.36
N TRP A 14 -7.68 13.28 3.02
CA TRP A 14 -6.55 12.71 2.29
C TRP A 14 -6.67 12.74 0.76
N PHE A 15 -7.89 12.66 0.24
CA PHE A 15 -8.17 12.54 -1.19
C PHE A 15 -9.07 13.65 -1.74
N GLY A 16 -9.60 14.54 -0.89
CA GLY A 16 -10.49 15.63 -1.28
C GLY A 16 -11.91 15.19 -1.66
N THR A 17 -12.19 13.88 -1.65
CA THR A 17 -13.48 13.28 -2.00
C THR A 17 -13.63 11.94 -1.28
N PRO A 18 -14.85 11.48 -0.98
CA PRO A 18 -15.08 10.11 -0.55
C PRO A 18 -14.45 9.10 -1.51
N ALA A 19 -13.70 8.15 -0.95
CA ALA A 19 -12.92 7.14 -1.66
C ALA A 19 -13.09 5.73 -1.05
N PHE A 20 -13.66 5.64 0.15
CA PHE A 20 -13.93 4.40 0.86
C PHE A 20 -14.92 3.52 0.09
N LEU A 21 -14.56 2.24 -0.08
CA LEU A 21 -15.38 1.25 -0.76
C LEU A 21 -16.64 0.94 0.04
N LYS A 22 -17.79 0.86 -0.63
CA LYS A 22 -19.10 0.75 0.03
C LYS A 22 -19.48 -0.71 0.23
N GLU A 23 -20.41 -0.95 1.16
CA GLU A 23 -20.84 -2.31 1.49
C GLU A 23 -21.39 -3.10 0.30
N SER A 24 -21.96 -2.40 -0.68
CA SER A 24 -22.55 -2.93 -1.91
C SER A 24 -21.54 -3.44 -2.95
N ASP A 25 -20.25 -3.19 -2.77
CA ASP A 25 -19.22 -3.70 -3.67
C ASP A 25 -19.02 -5.20 -3.39
N PRO A 26 -18.94 -6.07 -4.43
CA PRO A 26 -18.89 -7.51 -4.27
C PRO A 26 -17.54 -7.93 -3.68
N ILE A 27 -17.49 -7.92 -2.35
CA ILE A 27 -16.30 -8.24 -1.57
C ILE A 27 -16.58 -9.52 -0.82
N GLU A 28 -15.69 -10.50 -1.00
CA GLU A 28 -15.73 -11.75 -0.24
C GLU A 28 -15.33 -11.47 1.21
N ASP A 29 -16.15 -11.91 2.16
CA ASP A 29 -15.80 -11.89 3.57
C ASP A 29 -14.77 -13.00 3.84
N LEU A 30 -13.52 -12.60 4.03
CA LEU A 30 -12.38 -13.49 4.29
C LEU A 30 -12.14 -13.70 5.79
N SER A 31 -13.10 -13.34 6.65
CA SER A 31 -12.98 -13.55 8.08
C SER A 31 -12.98 -15.05 8.45
N ASN A 32 -12.12 -15.42 9.39
CA ASN A 32 -12.05 -16.78 9.92
C ASN A 32 -12.76 -16.82 11.29
N PRO A 33 -13.86 -17.57 11.45
CA PRO A 33 -14.64 -17.59 12.70
C PRO A 33 -13.90 -18.22 13.89
N THR A 34 -12.73 -18.85 13.67
CA THR A 34 -11.87 -19.35 14.75
C THR A 34 -10.66 -18.45 15.05
N ASP A 35 -10.58 -17.27 14.43
CA ASP A 35 -9.52 -16.30 14.68
C ASP A 35 -9.71 -15.61 16.04
N ASP A 36 -8.70 -15.72 16.91
CA ASP A 36 -8.65 -15.13 18.25
C ASP A 36 -7.80 -13.84 18.31
N SER A 37 -7.35 -13.32 17.15
CA SER A 37 -6.45 -12.16 17.08
C SER A 37 -7.06 -10.91 17.70
N LEU A 38 -8.37 -10.68 17.53
CA LEU A 38 -9.06 -9.56 18.17
C LEU A 38 -9.03 -9.67 19.70
N ASP A 39 -9.28 -10.86 20.25
CA ASP A 39 -9.26 -11.08 21.70
C ASP A 39 -7.86 -10.83 22.26
N LYS A 40 -6.81 -11.24 21.55
CA LYS A 40 -5.41 -10.97 21.93
C LYS A 40 -5.12 -9.46 22.00
N VAL A 41 -5.54 -8.70 20.98
CA VAL A 41 -5.40 -7.23 20.94
C VAL A 41 -6.15 -6.57 22.09
N LEU A 42 -7.40 -6.97 22.33
CA LEU A 42 -8.22 -6.43 23.43
C LEU A 42 -7.62 -6.76 24.80
N GLN A 43 -7.11 -7.98 25.00
CA GLN A 43 -6.46 -8.39 26.24
C GLN A 43 -5.12 -7.66 26.47
N ALA A 44 -4.34 -7.42 25.40
CA ALA A 44 -3.09 -6.68 25.47
C ALA A 44 -3.30 -5.17 25.67
N GLY A 45 -4.48 -4.65 25.33
CA GLY A 45 -4.80 -3.22 25.40
C GLY A 45 -4.08 -2.37 24.35
N LYS A 46 -3.51 -3.00 23.32
CA LYS A 46 -2.78 -2.33 22.23
C LYS A 46 -2.89 -3.10 20.92
N LEU A 47 -2.76 -2.39 19.81
CA LEU A 47 -2.63 -2.94 18.45
C LEU A 47 -1.31 -2.46 17.84
N ILE A 48 -0.43 -3.39 17.48
CA ILE A 48 0.84 -3.12 16.80
C ILE A 48 0.61 -3.18 15.28
N VAL A 49 0.62 -2.02 14.65
CA VAL A 49 0.40 -1.85 13.21
C VAL A 49 1.74 -1.82 12.48
N GLY A 50 1.99 -2.83 11.65
CA GLY A 50 3.14 -2.88 10.74
C GLY A 50 2.89 -2.09 9.46
N LEU A 51 3.86 -1.25 9.08
CA LEU A 51 3.80 -0.45 7.86
C LEU A 51 5.17 -0.18 7.24
N ASP A 52 5.17 0.19 5.95
CA ASP A 52 6.27 0.93 5.32
C ASP A 52 6.02 2.43 5.55
N ASP A 53 6.94 3.12 6.23
CA ASP A 53 6.82 4.56 6.56
C ASP A 53 7.38 5.48 5.46
N SER A 54 7.47 4.95 4.24
CA SER A 54 7.86 5.66 3.01
C SER A 54 6.78 5.61 1.92
N LEU A 55 5.53 5.27 2.26
CA LEU A 55 4.43 5.06 1.31
C LEU A 55 3.33 6.14 1.38
N PRO A 56 3.61 7.40 0.97
CA PRO A 56 2.58 8.41 0.93
C PRO A 56 1.54 8.12 -0.18
N PRO A 57 0.26 8.45 0.02
CA PRO A 57 -0.34 9.08 1.21
C PRO A 57 -0.80 8.07 2.28
N MET A 58 -0.47 6.78 2.14
CA MET A 58 -1.04 5.71 2.98
C MET A 58 -0.48 5.73 4.41
N GLY A 59 0.84 5.68 4.52
CA GLY A 59 1.57 5.79 5.78
C GLY A 59 3.00 6.21 5.47
N TYR A 60 3.42 7.35 5.98
CA TYR A 60 4.72 7.94 5.69
C TYR A 60 5.17 8.88 6.79
N ARG A 61 6.48 9.15 6.85
CA ARG A 61 7.01 10.20 7.72
C ARG A 61 6.74 11.58 7.15
N ASP A 62 6.04 12.40 7.91
CA ASP A 62 5.93 13.82 7.62
C ASP A 62 7.32 14.48 7.66
N SER A 63 7.65 15.26 6.64
CA SER A 63 8.99 15.85 6.50
C SER A 63 9.27 16.98 7.49
N GLU A 64 8.24 17.61 8.04
CA GLU A 64 8.38 18.73 8.98
C GLU A 64 8.43 18.23 10.43
N THR A 65 7.55 17.30 10.80
CA THR A 65 7.42 16.80 12.18
C THR A 65 8.22 15.52 12.43
N GLY A 66 8.47 14.71 11.38
CA GLY A 66 9.06 13.38 11.49
C GLY A 66 8.11 12.31 12.03
N GLU A 67 6.86 12.67 12.32
CA GLU A 67 5.81 11.74 12.77
C GLU A 67 5.29 10.91 11.60
N ILE A 68 4.81 9.70 11.91
CA ILE A 68 4.19 8.83 10.91
C ILE A 68 2.73 9.24 10.76
N VAL A 69 2.36 9.69 9.58
CA VAL A 69 1.02 10.16 9.20
C VAL A 69 0.55 9.44 7.94
N GLY A 70 -0.73 9.55 7.60
CA GLY A 70 -1.26 8.99 6.37
C GLY A 70 -2.70 8.54 6.51
N TYR A 71 -3.32 8.24 5.36
CA TYR A 71 -4.70 7.75 5.28
C TYR A 71 -4.93 6.50 6.12
N ASP A 72 -4.04 5.52 6.04
CA ASP A 72 -4.16 4.29 6.83
C ASP A 72 -3.89 4.53 8.31
N ILE A 73 -3.05 5.51 8.64
CA ILE A 73 -2.80 5.90 10.03
C ILE A 73 -4.06 6.52 10.64
N SER A 74 -4.73 7.42 9.91
CA SER A 74 -6.01 8.02 10.36
C SER A 74 -7.10 6.96 10.53
N LEU A 75 -7.18 5.97 9.63
CA LEU A 75 -8.12 4.86 9.76
C LEU A 75 -7.79 3.97 10.97
N ALA A 76 -6.52 3.60 11.13
CA ALA A 76 -6.06 2.74 12.22
C ALA A 76 -6.24 3.40 13.59
N GLU A 77 -5.99 4.72 13.68
CA GLU A 77 -6.20 5.49 14.89
C GLU A 77 -7.68 5.49 15.31
N GLU A 78 -8.59 5.76 14.37
CA GLU A 78 -10.02 5.74 14.64
C GLU A 78 -10.53 4.33 15.00
N VAL A 79 -9.98 3.27 14.41
CA VAL A 79 -10.27 1.89 14.82
C VAL A 79 -9.78 1.64 16.24
N CYS A 80 -8.53 1.97 16.58
CA CYS A 80 -7.98 1.77 17.92
C CYS A 80 -8.79 2.52 18.99
N LYS A 81 -9.19 3.76 18.68
CA LYS A 81 -10.06 4.58 19.55
C LYS A 81 -11.41 3.92 19.82
N ARG A 82 -12.04 3.32 18.81
CA ARG A 82 -13.32 2.60 18.97
C ARG A 82 -13.17 1.30 19.75
N LEU A 83 -12.05 0.62 19.60
CA LEU A 83 -11.70 -0.58 20.35
C LEU A 83 -11.25 -0.28 21.79
N GLY A 84 -10.89 0.97 22.09
CA GLY A 84 -10.35 1.37 23.39
C GLY A 84 -8.94 0.85 23.65
N VAL A 85 -8.14 0.65 22.60
CA VAL A 85 -6.76 0.16 22.68
C VAL A 85 -5.77 1.22 22.22
N THR A 86 -4.52 1.09 22.66
CA THR A 86 -3.43 1.97 22.20
C THR A 86 -2.90 1.53 20.84
N MET A 87 -2.82 2.44 19.89
CA MET A 87 -2.14 2.20 18.62
C MET A 87 -0.62 2.25 18.81
N VAL A 88 0.10 1.26 18.27
CA VAL A 88 1.57 1.25 18.23
C VAL A 88 1.98 1.08 16.77
N LEU A 89 2.64 2.10 16.21
CA LEU A 89 3.16 2.03 14.85
C LEU A 89 4.54 1.38 14.86
N GLN A 90 4.72 0.36 14.03
CA GLN A 90 5.96 -0.39 13.87
C GLN A 90 6.39 -0.34 12.40
N PRO A 91 7.29 0.58 12.02
CA PRO A 91 7.93 0.54 10.71
C PRO A 91 8.65 -0.80 10.49
N ILE A 92 8.46 -1.38 9.31
CA ILE A 92 9.03 -2.66 8.91
C ILE A 92 9.61 -2.57 7.50
N ASP A 93 10.51 -3.49 7.17
CA ASP A 93 10.85 -3.76 5.76
C ASP A 93 9.62 -4.40 5.09
N TRP A 94 9.10 -3.76 4.04
CA TRP A 94 7.93 -4.25 3.32
C TRP A 94 8.11 -5.65 2.74
N ASN A 95 9.34 -6.04 2.42
CA ASN A 95 9.64 -7.39 1.94
C ASN A 95 9.61 -8.45 3.06
N ALA A 96 9.63 -8.03 4.33
CA ALA A 96 9.59 -8.91 5.49
C ALA A 96 8.22 -8.98 6.19
N LYS A 97 7.22 -8.21 5.73
CA LYS A 97 5.91 -8.04 6.42
C LYS A 97 5.19 -9.35 6.78
N GLU A 98 5.21 -10.35 5.89
CA GLU A 98 4.61 -11.66 6.16
C GLU A 98 5.32 -12.36 7.33
N GLY A 99 6.66 -12.27 7.38
CA GLY A 99 7.47 -12.84 8.44
C GLY A 99 7.37 -12.08 9.77
N GLU A 100 7.20 -10.75 9.73
CA GLU A 100 6.93 -9.92 10.90
C GLU A 100 5.58 -10.30 11.53
N LEU A 101 4.54 -10.47 10.70
CA LEU A 101 3.21 -10.88 11.11
C LEU A 101 3.20 -12.30 11.68
N ALA A 102 3.77 -13.27 10.95
CA ALA A 102 3.82 -14.67 11.37
C ALA A 102 4.62 -14.87 12.68
N ALA A 103 5.62 -14.04 12.93
CA ALA A 103 6.40 -14.06 14.17
C ALA A 103 5.72 -13.34 15.34
N GLY A 104 4.58 -12.68 15.12
CA GLY A 104 3.87 -11.89 16.14
C GLY A 104 4.63 -10.63 16.57
N ARG A 105 5.51 -10.10 15.72
CA ARG A 105 6.19 -8.80 15.96
C ARG A 105 5.27 -7.62 15.65
N ILE A 106 4.31 -7.82 14.77
CA ILE A 106 3.19 -6.94 14.47
C ILE A 106 1.89 -7.75 14.58
N ASP A 107 0.79 -7.06 14.91
CA ASP A 107 -0.55 -7.67 15.00
C ASP A 107 -1.29 -7.61 13.67
N CYS A 108 -1.00 -6.59 12.84
CA CYS A 108 -1.54 -6.48 11.48
C CYS A 108 -0.56 -5.74 10.55
N VAL A 109 -0.75 -5.92 9.24
CA VAL A 109 -0.11 -5.08 8.21
C VAL A 109 -1.18 -4.11 7.69
N TRP A 110 -0.95 -2.80 7.84
CA TRP A 110 -1.91 -1.78 7.40
C TRP A 110 -1.21 -0.59 6.76
N ASN A 111 -0.95 -0.72 5.45
CA ASN A 111 -0.26 0.30 4.65
C ASN A 111 -0.48 0.05 3.14
N GLY A 112 -1.71 0.25 2.65
CA GLY A 112 -2.08 0.07 1.25
C GLY A 112 -1.94 -1.37 0.74
N MET A 113 -2.05 -2.35 1.64
CA MET A 113 -1.83 -3.76 1.32
C MET A 113 -2.88 -4.27 0.33
N THR A 114 -2.48 -4.47 -0.93
CA THR A 114 -3.37 -5.00 -1.97
C THR A 114 -3.88 -6.39 -1.60
N VAL A 115 -5.19 -6.60 -1.67
CA VAL A 115 -5.80 -7.93 -1.51
C VAL A 115 -5.52 -8.77 -2.75
N THR A 116 -4.85 -9.91 -2.57
CA THR A 116 -4.57 -10.87 -3.63
C THR A 116 -4.92 -12.29 -3.15
N PRO A 117 -5.26 -13.22 -4.05
CA PRO A 117 -5.55 -14.61 -3.67
C PRO A 117 -4.38 -15.26 -2.92
N GLN A 118 -3.15 -15.03 -3.37
CA GLN A 118 -1.95 -15.56 -2.70
C GLN A 118 -1.85 -15.08 -1.24
N ARG A 119 -2.09 -13.79 -0.98
CA ARG A 119 -2.07 -13.26 0.38
C ARG A 119 -3.20 -13.83 1.23
N ALA A 120 -4.37 -14.07 0.64
CA ALA A 120 -5.51 -14.68 1.34
C ALA A 120 -5.23 -16.14 1.76
N GLU A 121 -4.29 -16.83 1.09
CA GLU A 121 -3.84 -18.17 1.50
C GLU A 121 -2.85 -18.11 2.69
N GLU A 122 -2.12 -17.01 2.86
CA GLU A 122 -1.04 -16.86 3.84
C GLU A 122 -1.47 -16.10 5.11
N MET A 123 -2.45 -15.20 5.01
CA MET A 123 -2.93 -14.37 6.12
C MET A 123 -4.42 -14.06 6.01
N ALA A 124 -5.05 -13.74 7.15
CA ALA A 124 -6.39 -13.16 7.15
C ALA A 124 -6.34 -11.77 6.53
N LEU A 125 -7.23 -11.51 5.57
CA LEU A 125 -7.35 -10.20 4.92
C LEU A 125 -8.66 -9.53 5.31
N LEU A 126 -8.57 -8.24 5.63
CA LEU A 126 -9.77 -7.44 5.84
C LEU A 126 -10.49 -7.21 4.53
N ARG A 127 -11.78 -6.85 4.66
CA ARG A 127 -12.55 -6.25 3.58
C ARG A 127 -11.74 -5.09 2.95
N PRO A 128 -11.49 -5.07 1.62
CA PRO A 128 -10.91 -3.92 0.97
C PRO A 128 -11.71 -2.64 1.27
N TYR A 129 -10.98 -1.58 1.60
CA TYR A 129 -11.55 -0.28 1.94
C TYR A 129 -11.26 0.80 0.91
N LEU A 130 -10.28 0.61 0.01
CA LEU A 130 -9.88 1.60 -0.99
C LEU A 130 -9.69 0.92 -2.34
N ALA A 131 -10.31 1.48 -3.40
CA ALA A 131 -10.10 1.00 -4.77
C ALA A 131 -8.76 1.52 -5.29
N ASN A 132 -7.97 0.65 -5.90
CA ASN A 132 -6.67 1.02 -6.44
C ASN A 132 -6.30 0.17 -7.67
N ARG A 133 -5.32 0.62 -8.45
CA ARG A 133 -4.76 -0.12 -9.59
C ARG A 133 -3.29 0.21 -9.79
N GLN A 134 -2.58 -0.69 -10.46
CA GLN A 134 -1.19 -0.46 -10.86
C GLN A 134 -1.13 0.44 -12.11
N VAL A 135 -0.23 1.42 -12.09
CA VAL A 135 0.01 2.39 -13.16
C VAL A 135 1.50 2.51 -13.46
N MET A 136 1.81 2.99 -14.67
CA MET A 136 3.17 3.32 -15.06
C MET A 136 3.36 4.84 -14.99
N ILE A 137 4.34 5.29 -14.23
CA ILE A 137 4.83 6.67 -14.24
C ILE A 137 6.03 6.74 -15.17
N VAL A 138 6.04 7.75 -16.03
CA VAL A 138 7.11 8.00 -17.00
C VAL A 138 7.46 9.49 -17.00
N PRO A 139 8.69 9.88 -17.39
CA PRO A 139 9.05 11.28 -17.50
C PRO A 139 8.16 12.03 -18.49
N GLU A 140 7.98 13.33 -18.27
CA GLU A 140 7.28 14.20 -19.22
C GLU A 140 7.92 14.10 -20.61
N GLY A 141 7.10 14.07 -21.66
CA GLY A 141 7.57 13.89 -23.04
C GLY A 141 7.96 12.46 -23.42
N SER A 142 7.92 11.49 -22.50
CA SER A 142 8.16 10.08 -22.82
C SER A 142 7.19 9.55 -23.88
N SER A 143 7.73 8.78 -24.83
CA SER A 143 6.98 8.09 -25.88
C SER A 143 6.28 6.81 -25.38
N ILE A 144 6.54 6.39 -24.15
CA ILE A 144 5.97 5.19 -23.55
C ILE A 144 4.50 5.48 -23.20
N LYS A 145 3.58 4.85 -23.94
CA LYS A 145 2.12 4.96 -23.75
C LYS A 145 1.41 3.61 -23.59
N THR A 146 2.12 2.52 -23.88
CA THR A 146 1.59 1.16 -23.88
C THR A 146 2.67 0.19 -23.40
N LYS A 147 2.26 -1.05 -23.10
CA LYS A 147 3.18 -2.12 -22.70
C LYS A 147 4.24 -2.42 -23.76
N ALA A 148 3.92 -2.27 -25.04
CA ALA A 148 4.89 -2.45 -26.13
C ALA A 148 6.01 -1.40 -26.08
N GLY A 149 5.74 -0.20 -25.55
CA GLY A 149 6.75 0.85 -25.34
C GLY A 149 7.79 0.52 -24.27
N LEU A 150 7.60 -0.56 -23.51
CA LEU A 150 8.55 -1.03 -22.49
C LEU A 150 9.76 -1.76 -23.09
N ALA A 151 9.72 -2.14 -24.37
CA ALA A 151 10.81 -2.87 -25.00
C ALA A 151 12.14 -2.09 -24.90
N GLY A 152 13.16 -2.73 -24.33
CA GLY A 152 14.47 -2.15 -24.08
C GLY A 152 14.52 -1.07 -23.00
N LYS A 153 13.47 -0.93 -22.18
CA LYS A 153 13.40 0.04 -21.09
C LYS A 153 13.79 -0.55 -19.75
N LYS A 154 14.24 0.30 -18.83
CA LYS A 154 14.48 -0.02 -17.43
C LYS A 154 13.22 0.32 -16.63
N LEU A 155 12.63 -0.68 -15.99
CA LEU A 155 11.42 -0.51 -15.18
C LEU A 155 11.78 -0.70 -13.71
N GLY A 156 11.47 0.29 -12.87
CA GLY A 156 11.54 0.21 -11.42
C GLY A 156 10.23 -0.24 -10.80
N LEU A 157 10.31 -1.01 -9.72
CA LEU A 157 9.19 -1.37 -8.84
C LEU A 157 9.68 -1.67 -7.42
N GLN A 158 8.77 -1.68 -6.45
CA GLN A 158 9.09 -2.08 -5.08
C GLN A 158 9.06 -3.61 -4.93
N THR A 159 10.10 -4.20 -4.34
CA THR A 159 10.16 -5.63 -4.00
C THR A 159 9.02 -6.00 -3.05
N GLY A 160 8.38 -7.16 -3.28
CA GLY A 160 7.29 -7.66 -2.42
C GLY A 160 5.96 -6.89 -2.54
N SER A 161 5.88 -5.91 -3.46
CA SER A 161 4.65 -5.17 -3.77
C SER A 161 3.80 -5.88 -4.84
N SER A 162 2.54 -5.47 -4.96
CA SER A 162 1.63 -5.96 -6.03
C SER A 162 2.03 -5.50 -7.43
N ALA A 163 2.99 -4.57 -7.56
CA ALA A 163 3.61 -4.21 -8.85
C ALA A 163 4.38 -5.40 -9.45
N VAL A 164 4.97 -6.26 -8.62
CA VAL A 164 5.65 -7.50 -9.06
C VAL A 164 4.65 -8.43 -9.74
N ASP A 165 3.50 -8.66 -9.10
CA ASP A 165 2.42 -9.50 -9.63
C ASP A 165 1.84 -8.93 -10.92
N ALA A 166 1.62 -7.61 -10.94
CA ALA A 166 1.15 -6.92 -12.13
C ALA A 166 2.13 -7.07 -13.30
N LEU A 167 3.44 -6.93 -13.08
CA LEU A 167 4.44 -7.16 -14.12
C LEU A 167 4.47 -8.63 -14.57
N ASN A 168 4.37 -9.57 -13.63
CA ASN A 168 4.33 -11.01 -13.94
C ASN A 168 3.11 -11.41 -14.77
N SER A 169 1.99 -10.68 -14.63
CA SER A 169 0.79 -10.90 -15.45
C SER A 169 0.96 -10.48 -16.93
N PHE A 170 2.06 -9.80 -17.28
CA PHE A 170 2.40 -9.39 -18.64
C PHE A 170 3.77 -9.94 -19.06
N PRO A 171 3.91 -11.28 -19.23
CA PRO A 171 5.20 -11.93 -19.43
C PRO A 171 5.96 -11.44 -20.67
N ASP A 172 5.25 -11.14 -21.77
CA ASP A 172 5.87 -10.62 -23.00
C ASP A 172 6.48 -9.22 -22.78
N ALA A 173 5.76 -8.35 -22.07
CA ALA A 173 6.25 -7.01 -21.75
C ALA A 173 7.46 -7.11 -20.80
N LYS A 174 7.38 -7.96 -19.77
CA LYS A 174 8.48 -8.23 -18.84
C LYS A 174 9.73 -8.74 -19.58
N ALA A 175 9.57 -9.70 -20.50
CA ALA A 175 10.66 -10.27 -21.26
C ALA A 175 11.28 -9.28 -22.27
N SER A 176 10.54 -8.24 -22.66
CA SER A 176 11.03 -7.19 -23.57
C SER A 176 11.84 -6.09 -22.89
N LEU A 177 11.76 -5.96 -21.56
CA LEU A 177 12.49 -4.95 -20.80
C LEU A 177 14.00 -5.15 -20.93
N ALA A 178 14.76 -4.05 -20.89
CA ALA A 178 16.21 -4.14 -20.74
C ALA A 178 16.58 -4.58 -19.32
N GLU A 179 15.83 -4.09 -18.31
CA GLU A 179 16.11 -4.36 -16.91
C GLU A 179 14.84 -4.16 -16.06
N VAL A 180 14.68 -5.00 -15.05
CA VAL A 180 13.74 -4.75 -13.93
C VAL A 180 14.61 -4.39 -12.72
N VAL A 181 14.43 -3.18 -12.21
CA VAL A 181 15.16 -2.68 -11.04
C VAL A 181 14.23 -2.77 -9.84
N GLU A 182 14.67 -3.51 -8.84
CA GLU A 182 13.92 -3.74 -7.61
C GLU A 182 14.40 -2.80 -6.51
N TYR A 183 13.44 -2.12 -5.87
CA TYR A 183 13.68 -1.15 -4.81
C TYR A 183 13.02 -1.61 -3.50
N GLY A 184 13.62 -1.26 -2.36
CA GLY A 184 12.97 -1.44 -1.06
C GLY A 184 11.78 -0.49 -0.86
N GLU A 185 11.84 0.70 -1.45
CA GLU A 185 10.88 1.79 -1.24
C GLU A 185 10.46 2.42 -2.58
N ASN A 186 9.16 2.74 -2.72
CA ASN A 186 8.64 3.41 -3.92
C ASN A 186 9.24 4.80 -4.11
N LEU A 187 9.52 5.53 -3.03
CA LEU A 187 10.12 6.86 -3.09
C LEU A 187 11.51 6.82 -3.74
N THR A 188 12.35 5.85 -3.38
CA THR A 188 13.67 5.68 -4.00
C THR A 188 13.54 5.36 -5.49
N ALA A 189 12.60 4.49 -5.89
CA ALA A 189 12.34 4.20 -7.29
C ALA A 189 11.89 5.45 -8.07
N PHE A 190 11.04 6.28 -7.46
CA PHE A 190 10.59 7.53 -8.06
C PHE A 190 11.72 8.55 -8.23
N LEU A 191 12.60 8.70 -7.23
CA LEU A 191 13.78 9.56 -7.35
C LEU A 191 14.72 9.11 -8.47
N ASP A 192 14.91 7.80 -8.62
CA ASP A 192 15.70 7.22 -9.71
C ASP A 192 15.05 7.45 -11.09
N LEU A 193 13.72 7.46 -11.17
CA LEU A 193 12.99 7.87 -12.38
C LEU A 193 13.28 9.32 -12.73
N LYS A 194 13.23 10.24 -11.75
CA LYS A 194 13.48 11.68 -11.96
C LYS A 194 14.87 11.96 -12.53
N ILE A 195 15.88 11.24 -12.06
CA ILE A 195 17.27 11.43 -12.51
C ILE A 195 17.65 10.54 -13.71
N GLY A 196 16.68 9.81 -14.27
CA GLY A 196 16.86 9.02 -15.50
C GLY A 196 17.65 7.71 -15.33
N ARG A 197 17.70 7.16 -14.12
CA ARG A 197 18.30 5.83 -13.88
C ARG A 197 17.38 4.70 -14.31
N ILE A 198 16.06 4.91 -14.21
CA ILE A 198 15.03 4.06 -14.79
C ILE A 198 14.17 4.89 -15.76
N ASP A 199 13.54 4.22 -16.72
CA ASP A 199 12.67 4.85 -17.73
C ASP A 199 11.19 4.90 -17.29
N VAL A 200 10.79 3.96 -16.43
CA VAL A 200 9.41 3.74 -16.00
C VAL A 200 9.38 3.29 -14.55
N LEU A 201 8.45 3.80 -13.76
CA LEU A 201 8.10 3.25 -12.44
C LEU A 201 6.72 2.59 -12.54
N LEU A 202 6.63 1.31 -12.15
CA LEU A 202 5.35 0.62 -11.96
C LEU A 202 4.98 0.67 -10.47
N VAL A 203 3.83 1.30 -10.17
CA VAL A 203 3.41 1.58 -8.80
C VAL A 203 1.88 1.68 -8.71
N ASP A 204 1.35 1.55 -7.50
CA ASP A 204 -0.05 1.85 -7.17
C ASP A 204 -0.46 3.28 -7.56
N GLU A 205 -1.65 3.45 -8.14
CA GLU A 205 -2.14 4.74 -8.64
C GLU A 205 -2.23 5.80 -7.54
N VAL A 206 -2.72 5.43 -6.36
CA VAL A 206 -2.86 6.36 -5.23
C VAL A 206 -1.51 6.94 -4.83
N VAL A 207 -0.48 6.09 -4.73
CA VAL A 207 0.90 6.50 -4.44
C VAL A 207 1.46 7.31 -5.60
N GLY A 208 1.31 6.81 -6.82
CA GLY A 208 1.85 7.46 -8.01
C GLY A 208 1.29 8.87 -8.24
N ARG A 209 -0.02 9.06 -8.04
CA ARG A 209 -0.67 10.39 -8.10
C ARG A 209 -0.15 11.35 -7.05
N TYR A 210 0.07 10.85 -5.83
CA TYR A 210 0.63 11.67 -4.76
C TYR A 210 2.05 12.11 -5.08
N LEU A 211 2.91 11.18 -5.52
CA LEU A 211 4.30 11.46 -5.85
C LEU A 211 4.44 12.51 -6.95
N ILE A 212 3.62 12.45 -8.01
CA ILE A 212 3.67 13.43 -9.10
C ILE A 212 3.03 14.78 -8.75
N SER A 213 2.13 14.85 -7.77
CA SER A 213 1.48 16.11 -7.39
C SER A 213 2.26 16.91 -6.35
N HIS A 214 3.27 16.29 -5.73
CA HIS A 214 4.11 16.89 -4.69
C HIS A 214 5.59 16.93 -5.09
N GLU A 215 5.88 17.01 -6.40
CA GLU A 215 7.20 17.34 -6.93
C GLU A 215 7.57 18.82 -6.82
#